data_AF-A0A949AE59-F1
#
_entry.id   AF-A0A949AE59-F1
#
_cell.length_a   1.000
_cell.length_b   1.000
_cell.length_c   1.000
_cell.angle_alpha   90.00
_cell.angle_beta   90.00
_cell.angle_gamma   90.00
#
_symmetry.space_group_name_H-M   'P 1'
#
loop_
_entity.id
_entity.type
_entity.pdbx_description
1 polymer ?
#
loop_
_entity_poly.entity_id
_entity_poly.type
_entity_poly.pdbx_seq_one_letter_code
_entity_poly.pdbx_strand_id
1 'polypeptide(L)'
;MYSRLIEHPKDKSFFLFGPRGTGKTTWVKSKFTKALYLDLLEAELFNDLLANPQRLENFIPKDFSDWVIIDEVQRIPELLNEIHRLIEKSKYKFILTGSSARKIRRKGVNLLAGRALSYHLYPLTNLELGKDFDLDHSLAYGQLPCVYTEENAKAYLESYVKTYLEEEVQQEGFTRNLGAFSRFLESASFSQGSVLNISSVARDCSVERKVVESYFTILEDLLIAYRIPVFAKRAKRRMAAHPKFYFFD
;
A
#
# COMPACT_ATOMS: atom_id res chain seq x y z
N MET A 1 13.92 -8.14 -14.25
CA MET A 1 12.99 -7.10 -13.75
C MET A 1 11.78 -7.08 -14.66
N TYR A 2 10.59 -7.30 -14.11
CA TYR A 2 9.36 -7.35 -14.90
C TYR A 2 8.92 -5.96 -15.36
N SER A 3 8.50 -5.85 -16.62
CA SER A 3 7.86 -4.64 -17.13
C SER A 3 6.47 -4.51 -16.52
N ARG A 4 6.08 -3.29 -16.12
CA ARG A 4 4.75 -3.04 -15.54
C ARG A 4 3.81 -2.44 -16.58
N LEU A 5 2.55 -2.89 -16.58
CA LEU A 5 1.50 -2.40 -17.49
C LEU A 5 0.90 -1.06 -17.07
N ILE A 6 1.22 -0.58 -15.87
CA ILE A 6 0.71 0.67 -15.36
C ILE A 6 1.22 1.87 -16.17
N GLU A 7 0.30 2.72 -16.60
CA GLU A 7 0.62 3.99 -17.24
C GLU A 7 0.58 5.13 -16.23
N HIS A 8 1.45 6.12 -16.41
CA HIS A 8 1.49 7.32 -15.58
C HIS A 8 0.89 8.53 -16.31
N PRO A 9 0.33 9.51 -15.60
CA PRO A 9 -0.05 10.77 -16.20
C PRO A 9 1.17 11.53 -16.73
N LYS A 10 1.01 12.25 -17.85
CA LYS A 10 2.11 13.02 -18.46
C LYS A 10 2.34 14.38 -17.76
N ASP A 11 1.26 15.03 -17.35
CA ASP A 11 1.28 16.44 -16.91
C ASP A 11 0.65 16.70 -15.55
N LYS A 12 0.56 15.67 -14.71
CA LYS A 12 -0.06 15.81 -13.40
C LYS A 12 0.67 14.99 -12.36
N SER A 13 0.87 15.57 -11.18
CA SER A 13 1.37 14.83 -10.03
C SER A 13 0.51 13.60 -9.75
N PHE A 14 1.08 12.57 -9.15
CA PHE A 14 0.30 11.38 -8.81
C PHE A 14 0.84 10.65 -7.59
N PHE A 15 -0.07 9.97 -6.92
CA PHE A 15 0.25 8.97 -5.93
C PHE A 15 0.39 7.61 -6.58
N LEU A 16 1.40 6.84 -6.17
CA LEU A 16 1.54 5.43 -6.47
C LEU A 16 1.47 4.63 -5.17
N PHE A 17 0.27 4.17 -4.84
CA PHE A 17 0.05 3.33 -3.67
C PHE A 17 0.17 1.85 -4.00
N GLY A 18 0.43 1.02 -3.00
CA GLY A 18 0.38 -0.42 -3.18
C GLY A 18 1.10 -1.14 -2.06
N PRO A 19 0.81 -2.42 -1.81
CA PRO A 19 1.48 -3.20 -0.77
C PRO A 19 3.00 -3.19 -0.91
N ARG A 20 3.71 -3.43 0.19
CA ARG A 20 5.17 -3.65 0.11
C ARG A 20 5.47 -4.86 -0.78
N GLY A 21 6.66 -4.87 -1.39
CA GLY A 21 7.07 -5.94 -2.31
C GLY A 21 6.48 -5.87 -3.73
N THR A 22 5.46 -5.05 -4.01
CA THR A 22 4.88 -4.91 -5.37
C THR A 22 5.79 -4.25 -6.41
N GLY A 23 6.94 -3.70 -6.01
CA GLY A 23 7.92 -3.11 -6.93
C GLY A 23 7.72 -1.61 -7.23
N LYS A 24 7.01 -0.87 -6.35
CA LYS A 24 6.80 0.59 -6.50
C LYS A 24 8.10 1.36 -6.69
N THR A 25 9.01 1.26 -5.71
CA THR A 25 10.32 1.91 -5.70
C THR A 25 11.13 1.56 -6.95
N THR A 26 11.16 0.27 -7.31
CA THR A 26 11.83 -0.24 -8.51
C THR A 26 11.26 0.38 -9.78
N TRP A 27 9.94 0.46 -9.90
CA TRP A 27 9.26 1.03 -11.06
C TRP A 27 9.51 2.53 -11.20
N VAL A 28 9.40 3.31 -10.11
CA VAL A 28 9.65 4.77 -10.18
C VAL A 28 11.11 5.07 -10.52
N LYS A 29 12.08 4.36 -9.91
CA LYS A 29 13.51 4.57 -10.19
C LYS A 29 13.89 4.20 -11.62
N SER A 30 13.33 3.11 -12.15
CA SER A 30 13.63 2.68 -13.53
C SER A 30 12.94 3.55 -14.59
N LYS A 31 11.72 4.05 -14.32
CA LYS A 31 10.95 4.85 -15.28
C LYS A 31 11.38 6.32 -15.31
N PHE A 32 11.79 6.87 -14.16
CA PHE A 32 12.08 8.30 -13.99
C PHE A 32 13.55 8.52 -13.59
N THR A 33 14.47 8.16 -14.48
CA THR A 33 15.92 8.16 -14.20
C THR A 33 16.53 9.55 -13.98
N LYS A 34 15.83 10.62 -14.36
CA LYS A 34 16.25 12.01 -14.18
C LYS A 34 15.54 12.71 -13.01
N ALA A 35 14.62 12.02 -12.36
CA ALA A 35 13.86 12.57 -11.25
C ALA A 35 14.75 12.78 -10.02
N LEU A 36 14.41 13.80 -9.23
CA LEU A 36 14.96 13.96 -7.90
C LEU A 36 14.29 12.93 -7.00
N TYR A 37 15.06 12.07 -6.36
CA TYR A 37 14.55 11.01 -5.49
C TYR A 37 14.81 11.35 -4.03
N LEU A 38 13.76 11.46 -3.24
CA LEU A 38 13.79 11.76 -1.81
C LEU A 38 13.13 10.61 -1.05
N ASP A 39 13.91 9.87 -0.26
CA ASP A 39 13.46 8.68 0.48
C ASP A 39 13.20 9.01 1.95
N LEU A 40 11.93 8.99 2.39
CA LEU A 40 11.60 9.26 3.80
C LEU A 40 11.93 8.11 4.76
N LEU A 41 12.58 7.03 4.28
CA LEU A 41 13.25 6.04 5.12
C LEU A 41 14.67 6.49 5.52
N GLU A 42 15.28 7.42 4.78
CA GLU A 42 16.58 7.99 5.16
C GLU A 42 16.42 8.89 6.39
N ALA A 43 17.08 8.50 7.49
CA ALA A 43 16.87 9.11 8.80
C ALA A 43 17.15 10.62 8.82
N GLU A 44 18.19 11.07 8.13
CA GLU A 44 18.57 12.49 8.06
C GLU A 44 17.48 13.33 7.37
N LEU A 45 17.08 12.92 6.15
CA LEU A 45 16.02 13.58 5.39
C LEU A 45 14.68 13.54 6.14
N PHE A 46 14.34 12.38 6.72
CA PHE A 46 13.12 12.21 7.49
C PHE A 46 13.07 13.19 8.67
N ASN A 47 14.13 13.27 9.48
CA ASN A 47 14.17 14.13 10.65
C ASN A 47 14.12 15.62 10.25
N ASP A 48 14.79 16.01 9.17
CA ASP A 48 14.80 17.38 8.69
C ASP A 48 13.41 17.84 8.23
N LEU A 49 12.76 17.04 7.38
CA LEU A 49 11.42 17.34 6.86
C LEU A 49 10.32 17.16 7.91
N LEU A 50 10.52 16.28 8.89
CA LEU A 50 9.59 16.15 10.02
C LEU A 50 9.62 17.40 10.91
N ALA A 51 10.82 17.93 11.16
CA ALA A 51 10.97 19.15 11.96
C ALA A 51 10.41 20.39 11.24
N ASN A 52 10.60 20.47 9.92
CA ASN A 52 10.09 21.57 9.12
C ASN A 52 9.82 21.14 7.66
N PRO A 53 8.55 20.82 7.32
CA PRO A 53 8.18 20.40 5.97
C PRO A 53 8.54 21.42 4.88
N GLN A 54 8.53 22.73 5.18
CA GLN A 54 8.84 23.78 4.20
C GLN A 54 10.27 23.69 3.65
N ARG A 55 11.17 22.97 4.34
CA ARG A 55 12.53 22.72 3.85
C ARG A 55 12.57 21.86 2.60
N LEU A 56 11.47 21.19 2.22
CA LEU A 56 11.37 20.43 0.98
C LEU A 56 11.82 21.25 -0.24
N GLU A 57 11.47 22.54 -0.31
CA GLU A 57 11.87 23.41 -1.42
C GLU A 57 13.39 23.54 -1.56
N ASN A 58 14.15 23.43 -0.47
CA ASN A 58 15.62 23.54 -0.49
C ASN A 58 16.30 22.33 -1.14
N PHE A 59 15.64 21.17 -1.15
CA PHE A 59 16.15 19.97 -1.79
C PHE A 59 15.92 19.98 -3.31
N ILE A 60 15.04 20.86 -3.81
CA ILE A 60 14.69 20.94 -5.23
C ILE A 60 15.56 22.02 -5.89
N PRO A 61 16.36 21.68 -6.93
CA PRO A 61 17.14 22.69 -7.65
C PRO A 61 16.23 23.78 -8.26
N LYS A 62 16.67 25.04 -8.24
CA LYS A 62 15.83 26.20 -8.63
C LYS A 62 15.26 26.12 -10.05
N ASP A 63 15.98 25.49 -10.99
CA ASP A 63 15.57 25.33 -12.39
C ASP A 63 15.16 23.87 -12.71
N PHE A 64 14.77 23.10 -11.69
CA PHE A 64 14.40 21.71 -11.85
C PHE A 64 13.04 21.60 -12.56
N SER A 65 13.01 20.85 -13.67
CA SER A 65 11.82 20.72 -14.53
C SER A 65 11.32 19.29 -14.70
N ASP A 66 12.02 18.32 -14.10
CA ASP A 66 11.64 16.90 -14.11
C ASP A 66 10.77 16.57 -12.87
N TRP A 67 10.54 15.28 -12.61
CA TRP A 67 9.74 14.81 -11.49
C TRP A 67 10.49 14.84 -10.16
N VAL A 68 9.79 15.19 -9.09
CA VAL A 68 10.26 15.03 -7.70
C VAL A 68 9.55 13.83 -7.10
N ILE A 69 10.29 12.79 -6.76
CA ILE A 69 9.78 11.57 -6.14
C ILE A 69 9.95 11.69 -4.63
N ILE A 70 8.86 11.53 -3.89
CA ILE A 70 8.87 11.37 -2.43
C ILE A 70 8.46 9.93 -2.14
N ASP A 71 9.41 9.10 -1.69
CA ASP A 71 9.13 7.72 -1.31
C ASP A 71 8.55 7.67 0.11
N GLU A 72 7.58 6.78 0.34
CA GLU A 72 6.98 6.55 1.66
C GLU A 72 6.35 7.81 2.30
N VAL A 73 5.64 8.63 1.51
CA VAL A 73 5.06 9.94 1.93
C VAL A 73 4.17 9.83 3.18
N GLN A 74 3.59 8.67 3.46
CA GLN A 74 2.79 8.41 4.66
C GLN A 74 3.58 8.48 5.98
N ARG A 75 4.92 8.48 5.92
CA ARG A 75 5.81 8.76 7.06
C ARG A 75 5.60 10.18 7.60
N ILE A 76 5.39 11.16 6.72
CA ILE A 76 5.17 12.57 7.07
C ILE A 76 3.94 13.10 6.33
N PRO A 77 2.69 12.75 6.75
CA PRO A 77 1.50 13.18 6.03
C PRO A 77 1.36 14.71 5.90
N GLU A 78 1.86 15.48 6.87
CA GLU A 78 1.84 16.95 6.84
C GLU A 78 2.65 17.56 5.69
N LEU A 79 3.62 16.81 5.15
CA LEU A 79 4.42 17.20 3.99
C LEU A 79 3.55 17.47 2.75
N LEU A 80 2.35 16.89 2.68
CA LEU A 80 1.42 17.14 1.58
C LEU A 80 0.97 18.60 1.49
N ASN A 81 0.91 19.35 2.60
CA ASN A 81 0.59 20.77 2.56
C ASN A 81 1.67 21.56 1.82
N GLU A 82 2.93 21.19 2.05
CA GLU A 82 4.06 21.82 1.37
C GLU A 82 4.13 21.40 -0.10
N ILE A 83 3.94 20.11 -0.39
CA ILE A 83 3.86 19.62 -1.78
C ILE A 83 2.74 20.33 -2.54
N HIS A 84 1.58 20.55 -1.92
CA HIS A 84 0.50 21.35 -2.51
C HIS A 84 1.00 22.75 -2.87
N ARG A 85 1.59 23.48 -1.93
CA ARG A 85 2.15 24.83 -2.16
C ARG A 85 3.11 24.83 -3.36
N LEU A 86 4.00 23.85 -3.43
CA LEU A 86 5.02 23.73 -4.48
C LEU A 86 4.44 23.39 -5.86
N ILE A 87 3.40 22.55 -5.92
CA ILE A 87 2.65 22.29 -7.16
C ILE A 87 1.99 23.58 -7.68
N GLU A 88 1.39 24.39 -6.79
CA GLU A 88 0.66 25.58 -7.20
C GLU A 88 1.57 26.75 -7.57
N LYS A 89 2.57 27.03 -6.73
CA LYS A 89 3.48 28.18 -6.86
C LYS A 89 4.58 27.94 -7.89
N SER A 90 5.26 26.80 -7.80
CA SER A 90 6.51 26.51 -8.53
C SER A 90 6.30 25.54 -9.70
N LYS A 91 5.08 25.02 -9.87
CA LYS A 91 4.71 24.08 -10.96
C LYS A 91 5.52 22.78 -10.99
N TYR A 92 6.16 22.42 -9.87
CA TYR A 92 6.84 21.13 -9.75
C TYR A 92 5.86 19.96 -9.89
N LYS A 93 6.32 18.88 -10.53
CA LYS A 93 5.59 17.63 -10.71
C LYS A 93 6.06 16.63 -9.66
N PHE A 94 5.13 16.05 -8.91
CA PHE A 94 5.46 15.12 -7.83
C PHE A 94 4.96 13.71 -8.11
N ILE A 95 5.79 12.73 -7.75
CA ILE A 95 5.41 11.31 -7.63
C ILE A 95 5.50 10.97 -6.16
N LEU A 96 4.38 10.54 -5.57
CA LEU A 96 4.29 10.28 -4.14
C LEU A 96 3.98 8.80 -3.96
N THR A 97 4.92 8.03 -3.41
CA THR A 97 4.65 6.60 -3.17
C THR A 97 4.16 6.38 -1.74
N GLY A 98 3.53 5.23 -1.51
CA GLY A 98 3.31 4.76 -0.16
C GLY A 98 2.70 3.36 -0.10
N SER A 99 2.91 2.68 1.02
CA SER A 99 2.27 1.39 1.29
C SER A 99 0.81 1.52 1.72
N SER A 100 0.40 2.70 2.21
CA SER A 100 -0.96 2.95 2.68
C SER A 100 -1.46 4.37 2.35
N ALA A 101 -2.48 4.45 1.49
CA ALA A 101 -3.23 5.70 1.28
C ALA A 101 -4.11 6.07 2.49
N ARG A 102 -4.54 5.08 3.28
CA ARG A 102 -5.49 5.28 4.39
C ARG A 102 -4.81 5.94 5.58
N LYS A 103 -3.54 5.60 5.87
CA LYS A 103 -2.73 6.23 6.93
C LYS A 103 -2.63 7.74 6.76
N ILE A 104 -2.49 8.20 5.52
CA ILE A 104 -2.46 9.63 5.19
C ILE A 104 -3.80 10.30 5.49
N ARG A 105 -4.91 9.71 5.02
CA ARG A 105 -6.26 10.28 5.24
C ARG A 105 -6.67 10.29 6.71
N ARG A 106 -6.30 9.26 7.49
CA ARG A 106 -6.63 9.17 8.93
C ARG A 106 -6.06 10.33 9.74
N LYS A 107 -4.91 10.89 9.33
CA LYS A 107 -4.34 12.10 9.96
C LYS A 107 -5.04 13.41 9.53
N GLY A 108 -6.17 13.33 8.82
CA GLY A 108 -6.95 14.50 8.43
C GLY A 108 -6.37 15.29 7.25
N VAL A 109 -5.29 14.80 6.63
CA VAL A 109 -4.65 15.48 5.51
C VAL A 109 -5.37 15.12 4.20
N ASN A 110 -5.72 16.14 3.43
CA ASN A 110 -6.35 15.97 2.13
C ASN A 110 -5.32 15.42 1.12
N LEU A 111 -5.68 14.39 0.37
CA LEU A 111 -4.82 13.72 -0.61
C LEU A 111 -4.60 14.55 -1.90
N LEU A 112 -4.24 15.83 -1.78
CA LEU A 112 -4.01 16.73 -2.92
C LEU A 112 -5.15 16.66 -3.95
N ALA A 113 -6.40 16.57 -3.47
CA ALA A 113 -7.56 16.31 -4.32
C ALA A 113 -7.60 17.27 -5.52
N GLY A 114 -7.75 16.70 -6.72
CA GLY A 114 -7.76 17.43 -7.98
C GLY A 114 -6.38 17.85 -8.51
N ARG A 115 -5.31 17.73 -7.72
CA ARG A 115 -3.92 18.12 -8.09
C ARG A 115 -3.02 16.92 -8.30
N ALA A 116 -3.24 15.85 -7.55
CA ALA A 116 -2.62 14.56 -7.79
C ALA A 116 -3.67 13.50 -8.16
N LEU A 117 -3.34 12.63 -9.12
CA LEU A 117 -4.13 11.43 -9.42
C LEU A 117 -3.70 10.28 -8.51
N SER A 118 -4.60 9.39 -8.14
CA SER A 118 -4.25 8.21 -7.34
C SER A 118 -4.18 6.97 -8.22
N TYR A 119 -3.02 6.32 -8.20
CA TYR A 119 -2.76 5.05 -8.87
C TYR A 119 -2.40 3.99 -7.84
N HIS A 120 -2.65 2.74 -8.20
CA HIS A 120 -2.35 1.58 -7.37
C HIS A 120 -1.49 0.58 -8.14
N LEU A 121 -0.41 0.12 -7.52
CA LEU A 121 0.44 -0.94 -8.00
C LEU A 121 0.15 -2.23 -7.23
N TYR A 122 -0.22 -3.25 -7.96
CA TYR A 122 -0.60 -4.57 -7.44
C TYR A 122 0.53 -5.58 -7.65
N PRO A 123 0.38 -6.83 -7.17
CA PRO A 123 1.17 -7.96 -7.66
C PRO A 123 1.22 -8.04 -9.19
N LEU A 124 2.17 -8.80 -9.72
CA LEU A 124 2.34 -8.94 -11.16
C LEU A 124 1.15 -9.66 -11.76
N THR A 125 0.62 -9.15 -12.86
CA THR A 125 -0.39 -9.89 -13.63
C THR A 125 0.24 -11.02 -14.43
N ASN A 126 -0.56 -12.00 -14.87
CA ASN A 126 -0.11 -13.03 -15.81
C ASN A 126 0.48 -12.44 -17.11
N LEU A 127 -0.02 -11.27 -17.56
CA LEU A 127 0.50 -10.55 -18.71
C LEU A 127 1.87 -9.93 -18.44
N GLU A 128 2.11 -9.42 -17.23
CA GLU A 128 3.42 -8.87 -16.81
C GLU A 128 4.46 -9.97 -16.61
N LEU A 129 4.03 -11.14 -16.13
CA LEU A 129 4.88 -12.34 -15.97
C LEU A 129 5.20 -12.99 -17.32
N GLY A 130 4.26 -12.99 -18.27
CA GLY A 130 4.48 -13.52 -19.61
C GLY A 130 4.85 -15.00 -19.60
N LYS A 131 6.09 -15.32 -19.98
CA LYS A 131 6.59 -16.71 -20.01
C LYS A 131 6.86 -17.29 -18.63
N ASP A 132 7.06 -16.44 -17.63
CA ASP A 132 7.33 -16.87 -16.26
C ASP A 132 6.03 -17.17 -15.50
N PHE A 133 4.86 -16.93 -16.11
CA PHE A 133 3.58 -17.23 -15.48
C PHE A 133 3.36 -18.74 -15.41
N ASP A 134 3.30 -19.24 -14.18
CA ASP A 134 2.86 -20.58 -13.86
C ASP A 134 1.66 -20.50 -12.89
N LEU A 135 0.59 -21.23 -13.22
CA LEU A 135 -0.66 -21.17 -12.46
C LEU A 135 -0.50 -21.81 -11.07
N ASP A 136 0.17 -22.97 -10.99
CA ASP A 136 0.32 -23.70 -9.73
C ASP A 136 1.23 -22.92 -8.77
N HIS A 137 2.31 -22.33 -9.28
CA HIS A 137 3.19 -21.41 -8.54
C HIS A 137 2.43 -20.17 -8.08
N SER A 138 1.63 -19.55 -8.96
CA SER A 138 0.80 -18.39 -8.60
C SER A 138 -0.21 -18.71 -7.50
N LEU A 139 -0.84 -19.88 -7.54
CA LEU A 139 -1.80 -20.32 -6.51
C LEU A 139 -1.11 -20.65 -5.19
N ALA A 140 0.12 -21.15 -5.22
CA ALA A 140 0.88 -21.52 -4.04
C ALA A 140 1.56 -20.32 -3.35
N TYR A 141 2.05 -19.35 -4.12
CA TYR A 141 2.94 -18.29 -3.64
C TYR A 141 2.47 -16.87 -4.00
N GLY A 142 1.36 -16.72 -4.71
CA GLY A 142 0.87 -15.43 -5.16
C GLY A 142 1.71 -14.85 -6.28
N GLN A 143 1.62 -13.52 -6.46
CA GLN A 143 2.20 -12.84 -7.62
C GLN A 143 3.13 -11.67 -7.29
N LEU A 144 3.63 -11.60 -6.05
CA LEU A 144 4.64 -10.60 -5.70
C LEU A 144 5.92 -10.83 -6.53
N PRO A 145 6.55 -9.79 -7.10
CA PRO A 145 7.77 -9.93 -7.89
C PRO A 145 8.85 -10.84 -7.28
N CYS A 146 9.09 -10.72 -5.97
CA CYS A 146 10.11 -11.49 -5.27
C CYS A 146 9.87 -13.01 -5.28
N VAL A 147 8.62 -13.48 -5.36
CA VAL A 147 8.34 -14.93 -5.37
C VAL A 147 8.72 -15.59 -6.70
N TYR A 148 9.04 -14.80 -7.73
CA TYR A 148 9.57 -15.28 -9.01
C TYR A 148 11.08 -15.07 -9.16
N THR A 149 11.68 -14.20 -8.34
CA THR A 149 13.11 -13.87 -8.44
C THR A 149 13.95 -14.55 -7.37
N GLU A 150 13.37 -14.86 -6.22
CA GLU A 150 14.06 -15.56 -5.12
C GLU A 150 14.11 -17.07 -5.38
N GLU A 151 15.21 -17.72 -5.00
CA GLU A 151 15.36 -19.18 -5.15
C GLU A 151 14.35 -19.97 -4.29
N ASN A 152 13.96 -19.40 -3.14
CA ASN A 152 13.01 -20.02 -2.22
C ASN A 152 11.84 -19.06 -1.91
N ALA A 153 10.83 -19.09 -2.79
CA ALA A 153 9.61 -18.29 -2.67
C ALA A 153 8.90 -18.48 -1.32
N LYS A 154 8.84 -19.71 -0.82
CA LYS A 154 8.19 -20.03 0.46
C LYS A 154 8.87 -19.33 1.63
N ALA A 155 10.19 -19.48 1.75
CA ALA A 155 10.96 -18.85 2.83
C ALA A 155 10.87 -17.32 2.78
N TYR A 156 10.88 -16.75 1.56
CA TYR A 156 10.65 -15.32 1.37
C TYR A 156 9.28 -14.89 1.90
N LEU A 157 8.20 -15.58 1.54
CA LEU A 157 6.84 -15.24 1.98
C LEU A 157 6.67 -15.40 3.49
N GLU A 158 7.23 -16.46 4.08
CA GLU A 158 7.23 -16.64 5.54
C GLU A 158 7.91 -15.46 6.24
N SER A 159 9.08 -15.03 5.72
CA SER A 159 9.78 -13.85 6.25
C SER A 159 9.01 -12.55 5.99
N TYR A 160 8.38 -12.40 4.82
CA TYR A 160 7.56 -11.24 4.48
C TYR A 160 6.40 -11.11 5.46
N VAL A 161 5.61 -12.17 5.64
CA VAL A 161 4.48 -12.17 6.58
C VAL A 161 4.96 -11.88 8.00
N LYS A 162 6.01 -12.57 8.47
CA LYS A 162 6.51 -12.40 9.83
C LYS A 162 7.05 -11.00 10.08
N THR A 163 8.02 -10.53 9.30
CA THR A 163 8.68 -9.25 9.57
C THR A 163 7.77 -8.07 9.25
N TYR A 164 7.19 -8.04 8.05
CA TYR A 164 6.47 -6.85 7.60
C TYR A 164 5.11 -6.68 8.29
N LEU A 165 4.31 -7.75 8.39
CA LEU A 165 2.99 -7.60 9.00
C LEU A 165 3.10 -7.36 10.50
N GLU A 166 4.06 -7.98 11.19
CA GLU A 166 4.26 -7.69 12.61
C GLU A 166 4.70 -6.24 12.82
N GLU A 167 5.65 -5.72 12.03
CA GLU A 167 6.11 -4.33 12.15
C GLU A 167 4.99 -3.31 11.88
N GLU A 168 4.23 -3.46 10.80
CA GLU A 168 3.15 -2.52 10.48
C GLU A 168 2.00 -2.62 11.47
N VAL A 169 1.62 -3.82 11.91
CA VAL A 169 0.55 -4.02 12.91
C VAL A 169 0.96 -3.46 14.28
N GLN A 170 2.23 -3.59 14.65
CA GLN A 170 2.80 -2.95 15.84
C GLN A 170 2.69 -1.43 15.76
N GLN A 171 3.10 -0.85 14.62
CA GLN A 171 3.07 0.61 14.41
C GLN A 171 1.65 1.20 14.41
N GLU A 172 0.64 0.44 13.99
CA GLU A 172 -0.77 0.87 14.04
C GLU A 172 -1.40 0.77 15.45
N GLY A 173 -0.61 0.44 16.48
CA GLY A 173 -1.02 0.52 17.89
C GLY A 173 -1.84 -0.67 18.40
N PHE A 174 -1.87 -1.79 17.68
CA PHE A 174 -2.66 -2.98 18.01
C PHE A 174 -1.84 -4.16 18.55
N THR A 175 -0.84 -3.91 19.39
CA THR A 175 -0.01 -5.00 19.91
C THR A 175 0.05 -5.06 21.42
N ARG A 176 -0.89 -5.84 21.96
CA ARG A 176 -0.61 -6.68 23.14
C ARG A 176 -0.46 -8.17 22.80
N ASN A 177 -0.79 -8.61 21.57
CA ASN A 177 -0.76 -10.04 21.24
C ASN A 177 -0.51 -10.33 19.74
N LEU A 178 0.76 -10.41 19.33
CA LEU A 178 1.14 -10.84 17.96
C LEU A 178 0.67 -12.27 17.64
N GLY A 179 0.65 -13.16 18.64
CA GLY A 179 0.15 -14.52 18.46
C GLY A 179 -1.33 -14.58 18.08
N ALA A 180 -2.15 -13.65 18.60
CA ALA A 180 -3.55 -13.51 18.21
C ALA A 180 -3.70 -13.04 16.75
N PHE A 181 -2.83 -12.13 16.30
CA PHE A 181 -2.82 -11.67 14.92
C PHE A 181 -2.39 -12.79 13.93
N SER A 182 -1.39 -13.59 14.30
CA SER A 182 -0.96 -14.75 13.49
C SER A 182 -2.10 -15.77 13.30
N ARG A 183 -2.79 -16.16 14.38
CA ARG A 183 -3.99 -17.02 14.29
C ARG A 183 -5.12 -16.38 13.48
N PHE A 184 -5.27 -15.06 13.59
CA PHE A 184 -6.23 -14.32 12.79
C PHE A 184 -5.91 -14.41 11.28
N LEU A 185 -4.65 -14.22 10.87
CA LEU A 185 -4.25 -14.32 9.47
C LEU A 185 -4.56 -15.72 8.90
N GLU A 186 -4.24 -16.76 9.66
CA GLU A 186 -4.57 -18.14 9.29
C GLU A 186 -6.08 -18.34 9.16
N SER A 187 -6.88 -17.94 10.15
CA SER A 187 -8.35 -18.05 10.08
C SER A 187 -8.96 -17.20 8.95
N ALA A 188 -8.41 -16.02 8.69
CA ALA A 188 -8.84 -15.15 7.60
C ALA A 188 -8.54 -15.76 6.22
N SER A 189 -7.50 -16.59 6.08
CA SER A 189 -7.19 -17.30 4.82
C SER A 189 -8.35 -18.16 4.32
N PHE A 190 -9.09 -18.82 5.22
CA PHE A 190 -10.28 -19.59 4.86
C PHE A 190 -11.46 -18.73 4.39
N SER A 191 -11.38 -17.40 4.59
CA SER A 191 -12.37 -16.44 4.11
C SER A 191 -12.05 -15.91 2.70
N GLN A 192 -10.95 -16.34 2.07
CA GLN A 192 -10.55 -15.91 0.73
C GLN A 192 -11.64 -16.23 -0.30
N GLY A 193 -12.12 -15.20 -1.01
CA GLY A 193 -13.15 -15.31 -2.04
C GLY A 193 -14.56 -15.60 -1.52
N SER A 194 -14.76 -15.69 -0.21
CA SER A 194 -16.03 -16.07 0.41
C SER A 194 -16.69 -14.90 1.15
N VAL A 195 -17.94 -15.10 1.57
CA VAL A 195 -18.70 -14.10 2.35
C VAL A 195 -18.14 -14.05 3.76
N LEU A 196 -17.73 -12.86 4.20
CA LEU A 196 -16.98 -12.69 5.43
C LEU A 196 -17.85 -12.90 6.67
N ASN A 197 -17.56 -13.94 7.46
CA ASN A 197 -18.18 -14.17 8.76
C ASN A 197 -17.21 -13.82 9.89
N ILE A 198 -17.25 -12.57 10.31
CA ILE A 198 -16.39 -12.01 11.37
C ILE A 198 -16.56 -12.79 12.69
N SER A 199 -17.78 -13.22 13.01
CA SER A 199 -18.04 -14.00 14.23
C SER A 199 -17.38 -15.38 14.20
N SER A 200 -17.23 -15.99 13.01
CA SER A 200 -16.51 -17.26 12.88
C SER A 200 -15.01 -17.07 13.11
N VAL A 201 -14.42 -16.10 12.38
CA VAL A 201 -13.00 -15.79 12.51
C VAL A 201 -12.62 -15.45 13.96
N ALA A 202 -13.45 -14.66 14.64
CA ALA A 202 -13.28 -14.33 16.06
C ALA A 202 -13.24 -15.55 16.99
N ARG A 203 -14.10 -16.55 16.76
CA ARG A 203 -14.08 -17.79 17.52
C ARG A 203 -12.81 -18.59 17.24
N ASP A 204 -12.44 -18.74 15.98
CA ASP A 204 -11.28 -19.54 15.55
C ASP A 204 -9.97 -18.98 16.11
N CYS A 205 -9.78 -17.65 16.10
CA CYS A 205 -8.58 -17.03 16.66
C CYS A 205 -8.65 -16.79 18.18
N SER A 206 -9.81 -17.03 18.82
CA SER A 206 -10.11 -16.77 20.24
C SER A 206 -9.89 -15.30 20.63
N VAL A 207 -10.49 -14.39 19.86
CA VAL A 207 -10.35 -12.94 20.00
C VAL A 207 -11.73 -12.29 19.93
N GLU A 208 -11.92 -11.17 20.63
CA GLU A 208 -13.17 -10.42 20.55
C GLU A 208 -13.48 -9.98 19.11
N ARG A 209 -14.76 -10.06 18.73
CA ARG A 209 -15.23 -9.69 17.39
C ARG A 209 -14.77 -8.28 16.96
N LYS A 210 -14.82 -7.30 17.86
CA LYS A 210 -14.39 -5.92 17.58
C LYS A 210 -12.91 -5.82 17.23
N VAL A 211 -12.07 -6.65 17.85
CA VAL A 211 -10.63 -6.71 17.56
C VAL A 211 -10.40 -7.34 16.18
N VAL A 212 -11.13 -8.41 15.83
CA VAL A 212 -11.09 -9.00 14.48
C VAL A 212 -11.56 -8.02 13.40
N GLU A 213 -12.62 -7.24 13.67
CA GLU A 213 -13.05 -6.15 12.77
C GLU A 213 -11.94 -5.12 12.54
N SER A 214 -11.18 -4.81 13.60
CA SER A 214 -10.01 -3.95 13.51
C SER A 214 -8.91 -4.58 12.66
N TYR A 215 -8.60 -5.87 12.87
CA TYR A 215 -7.58 -6.58 12.09
C TYR A 215 -7.89 -6.60 10.58
N PHE A 216 -9.13 -6.88 10.19
CA PHE A 216 -9.53 -6.76 8.77
C PHE A 216 -9.37 -5.33 8.24
N THR A 217 -9.64 -4.32 9.07
CA THR A 217 -9.43 -2.92 8.69
C THR A 217 -7.95 -2.62 8.49
N ILE A 218 -7.06 -3.18 9.31
CA ILE A 218 -5.61 -3.06 9.13
C ILE A 218 -5.17 -3.69 7.79
N LEU A 219 -5.64 -4.90 7.46
CA LEU A 219 -5.30 -5.52 6.18
C LEU A 219 -5.71 -4.65 4.98
N GLU A 220 -6.88 -4.01 5.05
CA GLU A 220 -7.31 -3.06 4.01
C GLU A 220 -6.50 -1.76 4.00
N ASP A 221 -6.11 -1.27 5.18
CA ASP A 221 -5.27 -0.08 5.32
C ASP A 221 -3.87 -0.32 4.74
N LEU A 222 -3.33 -1.54 4.87
CA LEU A 222 -2.07 -1.97 4.26
C LEU A 222 -2.20 -2.39 2.79
N LEU A 223 -3.40 -2.31 2.21
CA LEU A 223 -3.72 -2.70 0.82
C LEU A 223 -3.46 -4.18 0.51
N ILE A 224 -3.28 -5.02 1.53
CA ILE A 224 -3.07 -6.47 1.39
C ILE A 224 -4.39 -7.26 1.37
N ALA A 225 -5.53 -6.59 1.59
CA ALA A 225 -6.85 -7.18 1.41
C ALA A 225 -7.92 -6.15 1.05
N TYR A 226 -9.06 -6.63 0.55
CA TYR A 226 -10.22 -5.85 0.15
C TYR A 226 -11.51 -6.54 0.55
N ARG A 227 -12.47 -5.77 1.09
CA ARG A 227 -13.86 -6.22 1.22
C ARG A 227 -14.70 -5.68 0.07
N ILE A 228 -15.29 -6.58 -0.71
CA ILE A 228 -16.19 -6.22 -1.80
C ILE A 228 -17.62 -6.13 -1.23
N PRO A 229 -18.24 -4.93 -1.26
CA PRO A 229 -19.59 -4.76 -0.76
C PRO A 229 -20.58 -5.53 -1.64
N VAL A 230 -21.65 -6.02 -1.01
CA VAL A 230 -22.71 -6.72 -1.76
C VAL A 230 -23.45 -5.74 -2.66
N PHE A 231 -23.50 -6.06 -3.95
CA PHE A 231 -24.33 -5.36 -4.91
C PHE A 231 -25.78 -5.86 -4.80
N ALA A 232 -26.71 -4.97 -4.51
CA ALA A 232 -28.14 -5.26 -4.49
C ALA A 232 -28.88 -4.27 -5.39
N LYS A 233 -29.69 -4.77 -6.33
CA LYS A 233 -30.51 -3.94 -7.24
C LYS A 233 -31.53 -3.05 -6.52
N ARG A 234 -31.84 -3.34 -5.25
CA ARG A 234 -32.81 -2.59 -4.42
C ARG A 234 -32.13 -2.07 -3.15
N ALA A 235 -32.23 -0.78 -2.89
CA ALA A 235 -31.60 -0.12 -1.73
C ALA A 235 -32.07 -0.65 -0.35
N LYS A 236 -33.30 -1.18 -0.27
CA LYS A 236 -33.98 -1.49 1.01
C LYS A 236 -33.47 -2.72 1.79
N ARG A 237 -32.52 -3.52 1.28
CA ARG A 237 -31.99 -4.70 1.99
C ARG A 237 -30.46 -4.75 2.08
N ARG A 238 -29.78 -3.60 2.02
CA ARG A 238 -28.32 -3.54 2.16
C ARG A 238 -27.82 -3.89 3.58
N MET A 239 -28.71 -3.89 4.59
CA MET A 239 -28.35 -4.01 6.01
C MET A 239 -28.03 -5.43 6.50
N ALA A 240 -28.34 -6.50 5.75
CA ALA A 240 -28.16 -7.88 6.20
C ALA A 240 -27.08 -8.66 5.43
N ALA A 241 -26.39 -8.04 4.47
CA ALA A 241 -25.49 -8.73 3.56
C ALA A 241 -24.03 -8.46 3.93
N HIS A 242 -23.30 -9.52 4.28
CA HIS A 242 -21.88 -9.44 4.60
C HIS A 242 -21.05 -9.31 3.31
N PRO A 243 -19.99 -8.49 3.31
CA PRO A 243 -19.13 -8.34 2.14
C PRO A 243 -18.38 -9.63 1.83
N LYS A 244 -17.92 -9.79 0.59
CA LYS A 244 -16.90 -10.81 0.27
C LYS A 244 -15.53 -10.30 0.64
N PHE A 245 -14.64 -11.19 1.06
CA PHE A 245 -13.26 -10.86 1.41
C PHE A 245 -12.28 -11.45 0.40
N TYR A 246 -11.26 -10.66 0.05
CA TYR A 246 -10.17 -11.06 -0.84
C TYR A 246 -8.86 -10.50 -0.31
N PHE A 247 -7.83 -11.33 -0.21
CA PHE A 247 -6.44 -10.89 -0.22
C PHE A 247 -6.11 -10.27 -1.59
N PHE A 248 -5.02 -9.51 -1.60
CA PHE A 248 -4.59 -8.73 -2.76
C PHE A 248 -3.92 -9.55 -3.87
N ASP A 249 -3.56 -10.79 -3.60
CA ASP A 249 -2.93 -11.76 -4.49
C ASP A 249 -3.80 -13.01 -4.74
#